data_AF-A0A1F6RWM6-F1
#
_entry.id   AF-A0A1F6RWM6-F1
#
_cell.length_a   1.000
_cell.length_b   1.000
_cell.length_c   1.000
_cell.angle_alpha   90.00
_cell.angle_beta   90.00
_cell.angle_gamma   90.00
#
_symmetry.space_group_name_H-M   'P 1'
#
loop_
_entity.id
_entity.type
_entity.pdbx_description
1 polymer ?
#
loop_
_entity_poly.entity_id
_entity_poly.type
_entity_poly.pdbx_seq_one_letter_code
_entity_poly.pdbx_strand_id
1 'polypeptide(L)'
;MEKLIGQISDQYKEAASIIRELDDIMVNNPKEGIRRLPEFFGEIRAVLGKDQAFVEAVAGGPNPHWTGSILDVLGFVYPELTTELRQEALLICFSFLDKLNYLIAQDNVELIQEPWLVRDIIVSESWYWPGFQRYVDLLKKNKGVKEFQQTLNRERNGVWMAWTIIRREWAILPIRTWYYENFPDIVDRTLDAIAARIYSRAKNRQIRGRVSVRKSVKELLQKYDPSFYQTLSRKIKKKEWIEIKRPWQT
;
A
#
# COMPACT_ATOMS: atom_id res chain seq x y z
N MET A 1 5.80 -13.82 -33.15
CA MET A 1 4.89 -13.70 -31.99
C MET A 1 5.26 -14.70 -30.91
N GLU A 2 5.40 -15.99 -31.22
CA GLU A 2 5.83 -17.04 -30.26
C GLU A 2 7.18 -16.78 -29.58
N LYS A 3 8.19 -16.31 -30.33
CA LYS A 3 9.50 -15.94 -29.77
C LYS A 3 9.43 -14.82 -28.72
N LEU A 4 8.55 -13.83 -28.94
CA LEU A 4 8.32 -12.72 -28.01
C LEU A 4 7.55 -13.19 -26.77
N ILE A 5 6.56 -14.05 -26.95
CA ILE A 5 5.80 -14.67 -25.84
C ILE A 5 6.74 -15.52 -24.97
N GLY A 6 7.64 -16.30 -25.59
CA GLY A 6 8.66 -17.07 -24.87
C GLY A 6 9.59 -16.19 -24.04
N GLN A 7 10.14 -15.12 -24.63
CA GLN A 7 10.98 -14.15 -23.92
C GLN A 7 10.27 -13.52 -22.72
N ILE A 8 9.03 -13.06 -22.90
CA ILE A 8 8.23 -12.50 -21.80
C ILE A 8 8.00 -13.56 -20.71
N SER A 9 7.66 -14.79 -21.09
CA SER A 9 7.44 -15.87 -20.13
C SER A 9 8.70 -16.17 -19.30
N ASP A 10 9.87 -16.16 -19.91
CA ASP A 10 11.12 -16.45 -19.23
C ASP A 10 11.52 -15.30 -18.29
N GLN A 11 11.31 -14.04 -18.69
CA GLN A 11 11.46 -12.88 -17.80
C GLN A 11 10.57 -13.03 -16.55
N TYR A 12 9.29 -13.41 -16.70
CA TYR A 12 8.37 -13.62 -15.57
C TYR A 12 8.85 -14.73 -14.62
N LYS A 13 9.41 -15.81 -15.15
CA LYS A 13 9.96 -16.89 -14.32
C LYS A 13 11.19 -16.44 -13.54
N GLU A 14 12.07 -15.69 -14.18
CA GLU A 14 13.29 -15.17 -13.56
C GLU A 14 12.96 -14.20 -12.43
N ALA A 15 12.08 -13.23 -12.68
CA ALA A 15 11.61 -12.34 -11.62
C ALA A 15 10.90 -13.07 -10.49
N ALA A 16 10.04 -14.06 -10.79
CA ALA A 16 9.42 -14.87 -9.76
C ALA A 16 10.45 -15.68 -8.94
N SER A 17 11.61 -16.01 -9.52
CA SER A 17 12.72 -16.62 -8.77
C SER A 17 13.37 -15.62 -7.82
N ILE A 18 13.66 -14.41 -8.30
CA ILE A 18 14.24 -13.32 -7.51
C ILE A 18 13.33 -12.94 -6.33
N ILE A 19 12.02 -12.82 -6.57
CA ILE A 19 11.03 -12.52 -5.52
C ILE A 19 10.98 -13.64 -4.47
N ARG A 20 11.08 -14.91 -4.88
CA ARG A 20 11.10 -16.05 -3.94
C ARG A 20 12.37 -16.07 -3.10
N GLU A 21 13.52 -15.77 -3.68
CA GLU A 21 14.77 -15.64 -2.92
C GLU A 21 14.66 -14.53 -1.86
N LEU A 22 14.13 -13.37 -2.24
CA LEU A 22 13.88 -12.28 -1.29
C LEU A 22 12.94 -12.71 -0.17
N ASP A 23 11.83 -13.38 -0.50
CA ASP A 23 10.86 -13.87 0.47
C ASP A 23 11.50 -14.84 1.48
N ASP A 24 12.29 -15.80 0.99
CA ASP A 24 13.03 -16.74 1.84
C ASP A 24 13.99 -16.00 2.79
N ILE A 25 14.71 -14.99 2.31
CA ILE A 25 15.60 -14.19 3.16
C ILE A 25 14.81 -13.37 4.17
N MET A 26 13.71 -12.74 3.74
CA MET A 26 12.87 -11.89 4.60
C MET A 26 12.22 -12.68 5.72
N VAL A 27 11.77 -13.91 5.46
CA VAL A 27 11.17 -14.79 6.48
C VAL A 27 12.22 -15.28 7.48
N ASN A 28 13.41 -15.65 7.02
CA ASN A 28 14.44 -16.25 7.88
C ASN A 28 15.35 -15.24 8.59
N ASN A 29 15.62 -14.10 7.95
CA ASN A 29 16.45 -13.01 8.47
C ASN A 29 15.97 -11.65 7.93
N PRO A 30 14.86 -11.11 8.48
CA PRO A 30 14.25 -9.88 7.97
C PRO A 30 15.20 -8.69 7.91
N LYS A 31 16.14 -8.60 8.86
CA LYS A 31 17.15 -7.53 8.88
C LYS A 31 18.06 -7.57 7.66
N GLU A 32 18.51 -8.76 7.29
CA GLU A 32 19.32 -8.93 6.08
C GLU A 32 18.49 -8.70 4.82
N GLY A 33 17.28 -9.24 4.77
CA GLY A 33 16.36 -9.02 3.64
C GLY A 33 16.10 -7.53 3.38
N ILE A 34 15.84 -6.74 4.43
CA ILE A 34 15.65 -5.28 4.33
C ILE A 34 16.88 -4.61 3.74
N ARG A 35 18.09 -4.96 4.19
CA ARG A 35 19.33 -4.37 3.69
C ARG A 35 19.62 -4.71 2.23
N ARG A 36 19.19 -5.89 1.79
CA ARG A 36 19.34 -6.35 0.41
C ARG A 36 18.22 -5.87 -0.52
N LEU A 37 17.14 -5.27 -0.03
CA LEU A 37 16.08 -4.71 -0.89
C LEU A 37 16.58 -3.89 -2.10
N PRO A 38 17.58 -2.99 -1.98
CA PRO A 38 18.12 -2.25 -3.13
C PRO A 38 18.72 -3.14 -4.22
N GLU A 39 19.36 -4.25 -3.83
CA GLU A 39 19.93 -5.26 -4.74
C GLU A 39 18.80 -5.94 -5.52
N PHE A 40 17.77 -6.43 -4.84
CA PHE A 40 16.60 -7.07 -5.46
C PHE A 40 15.85 -6.13 -6.42
N PHE A 41 15.71 -4.83 -6.09
CA PHE A 41 15.18 -3.85 -7.04
C PHE A 41 16.07 -3.69 -8.28
N GLY A 42 17.38 -3.79 -8.13
CA GLY A 42 18.35 -3.74 -9.24
C GLY A 42 18.27 -4.98 -10.13
N GLU A 43 18.18 -6.16 -9.53
CA GLU A 43 18.08 -7.44 -10.24
C GLU A 43 16.79 -7.53 -11.06
N ILE A 44 15.64 -7.21 -10.46
CA ILE A 44 14.35 -7.19 -11.19
C ILE A 44 14.41 -6.24 -12.39
N ARG A 45 15.07 -5.09 -12.26
CA ARG A 45 15.27 -4.16 -13.39
C ARG A 45 16.21 -4.74 -14.45
N ALA A 46 17.21 -5.52 -14.06
CA ALA A 46 18.16 -6.14 -14.99
C ALA A 46 17.51 -7.24 -15.86
N VAL A 47 16.55 -8.00 -15.32
CA VAL A 47 15.77 -9.02 -16.06
C VAL A 47 15.05 -8.43 -17.29
N LEU A 48 14.66 -7.16 -17.21
CA LEU A 48 13.95 -6.45 -18.28
C LEU A 48 14.91 -6.08 -19.45
N GLY A 49 16.22 -6.05 -19.21
CA GLY A 49 17.22 -5.84 -20.26
C GLY A 49 17.44 -4.37 -20.67
N LYS A 50 18.50 -4.12 -21.43
CA LYS A 50 19.01 -2.76 -21.74
C LYS A 50 18.06 -1.90 -22.58
N ASP A 51 17.31 -2.51 -23.50
CA ASP A 51 16.38 -1.77 -24.37
C ASP A 51 15.11 -1.32 -23.61
N GLN A 52 14.70 -2.08 -22.59
CA GLN A 52 13.58 -1.73 -21.72
C GLN A 52 13.97 -0.64 -20.71
N ALA A 53 15.23 -0.57 -20.26
CA ALA A 53 15.69 0.53 -19.40
C ALA A 53 15.55 1.92 -20.06
N PHE A 54 15.73 2.02 -21.39
CA PHE A 54 15.47 3.26 -22.13
C PHE A 54 13.97 3.56 -22.21
N VAL A 55 13.14 2.56 -22.50
CA VAL A 55 11.67 2.71 -22.53
C VAL A 55 11.11 3.06 -21.15
N GLU A 56 11.64 2.48 -20.08
CA GLU A 56 11.27 2.77 -18.69
C GLU A 56 11.70 4.17 -18.27
N ALA A 57 12.90 4.62 -18.67
CA ALA A 57 13.33 6.00 -18.44
C ALA A 57 12.37 7.01 -19.11
N VAL A 58 11.84 6.67 -20.29
CA VAL A 58 10.84 7.47 -21.01
C VAL A 58 9.43 7.32 -20.40
N ALA A 59 9.07 6.13 -19.92
CA ALA A 59 7.77 5.80 -19.31
C ALA A 59 7.66 6.16 -17.82
N GLY A 60 8.76 6.59 -17.19
CA GLY A 60 8.79 7.05 -15.80
C GLY A 60 9.09 5.98 -14.75
N GLY A 61 9.52 4.77 -15.13
CA GLY A 61 9.95 3.71 -14.22
C GLY A 61 9.62 2.29 -14.71
N PRO A 62 10.04 1.26 -13.96
CA PRO A 62 9.75 -0.14 -14.29
C PRO A 62 8.27 -0.47 -14.07
N ASN A 63 7.81 -1.53 -14.74
CA ASN A 63 6.44 -2.01 -14.60
C ASN A 63 6.14 -2.34 -13.10
N PRO A 64 5.14 -1.67 -12.49
CA PRO A 64 4.82 -1.84 -11.07
C PRO A 64 4.54 -3.28 -10.64
N HIS A 65 4.05 -4.15 -11.52
CA HIS A 65 3.77 -5.55 -11.15
C HIS A 65 5.01 -6.33 -10.72
N TRP A 66 6.19 -5.91 -11.15
CA TRP A 66 7.46 -6.56 -10.85
C TRP A 66 8.05 -6.01 -9.56
N THR A 67 8.19 -4.68 -9.47
CA THR A 67 8.77 -4.02 -8.30
C THR A 67 7.81 -3.87 -7.12
N GLY A 68 6.50 -3.84 -7.38
CA GLY A 68 5.47 -3.86 -6.35
C GLY A 68 5.45 -5.18 -5.58
N SER A 69 5.84 -6.29 -6.22
CA SER A 69 5.99 -7.59 -5.55
C SER A 69 7.09 -7.57 -4.48
N ILE A 70 8.19 -6.83 -4.69
CA ILE A 70 9.23 -6.63 -3.66
C ILE A 70 8.65 -5.90 -2.45
N LEU A 71 7.85 -4.85 -2.69
CA LEU A 71 7.20 -4.09 -1.62
C LEU A 71 6.14 -4.92 -0.89
N ASP A 72 5.47 -5.84 -1.59
CA ASP A 72 4.48 -6.74 -0.99
C ASP A 72 5.14 -7.82 -0.12
N VAL A 73 6.30 -8.37 -0.53
CA VAL A 73 7.12 -9.25 0.32
C VAL A 73 7.58 -8.53 1.59
N LEU A 74 8.06 -7.29 1.47
CA LEU A 74 8.34 -6.48 2.65
C LEU A 74 7.07 -6.30 3.51
N GLY A 75 5.93 -6.02 2.88
CA GLY A 75 4.63 -5.90 3.52
C GLY A 75 4.27 -7.15 4.34
N PHE A 76 4.53 -8.34 3.81
CA PHE A 76 4.24 -9.61 4.47
C PHE A 76 4.95 -9.75 5.83
N VAL A 77 6.23 -9.38 5.91
CA VAL A 77 7.00 -9.45 7.17
C VAL A 77 6.87 -8.21 8.05
N TYR A 78 6.38 -7.09 7.48
CA TYR A 78 6.34 -5.78 8.13
C TYR A 78 5.71 -5.76 9.53
N PRO A 79 4.60 -6.49 9.79
CA PRO A 79 3.99 -6.53 11.12
C PRO A 79 4.87 -7.11 12.22
N GLU A 80 5.82 -7.97 11.88
CA GLU A 80 6.71 -8.63 12.85
C GLU A 80 8.02 -7.85 13.08
N LEU A 81 8.26 -6.82 12.25
CA LEU A 81 9.46 -5.99 12.37
C LEU A 81 9.40 -5.06 13.60
N THR A 82 10.56 -4.84 14.22
CA THR A 82 10.73 -3.79 15.23
C THR A 82 10.58 -2.40 14.61
N THR A 83 10.36 -1.38 15.45
CA THR A 83 10.26 0.01 15.01
C THR A 83 11.48 0.46 14.20
N GLU A 84 12.68 0.07 14.61
CA GLU A 84 13.94 0.43 13.97
C GLU A 84 14.05 -0.20 12.58
N LEU A 85 13.72 -1.49 12.45
CA LEU A 85 13.76 -2.18 11.17
C LEU A 85 12.70 -1.66 10.20
N ARG A 86 11.51 -1.31 10.69
CA ARG A 86 10.50 -0.64 9.86
C ARG A 86 10.96 0.72 9.37
N GLN A 87 11.64 1.52 10.21
CA GLN A 87 12.23 2.79 9.80
C GLN A 87 13.29 2.59 8.69
N GLU A 88 14.19 1.62 8.86
CA GLU A 88 15.19 1.25 7.85
C GLU A 88 14.53 0.84 6.53
N ALA A 89 13.52 -0.03 6.60
CA ALA A 89 12.76 -0.48 5.44
C ALA A 89 12.07 0.68 4.70
N LEU A 90 11.40 1.57 5.44
CA LEU A 90 10.72 2.73 4.85
C LEU A 90 11.69 3.69 4.17
N LEU A 91 12.88 3.94 4.73
CA LEU A 91 13.91 4.78 4.09
C LEU A 91 14.32 4.18 2.74
N ILE A 92 14.48 2.86 2.66
CA ILE A 92 14.80 2.16 1.42
C ILE A 92 13.64 2.23 0.44
N CYS A 93 12.40 1.97 0.89
CA CYS A 93 11.20 2.13 0.07
C CYS A 93 11.12 3.54 -0.53
N PHE A 94 11.36 4.58 0.26
CA PHE A 94 11.35 5.94 -0.25
C PHE A 94 12.50 6.20 -1.23
N SER A 95 13.71 5.73 -0.95
CA SER A 95 14.83 5.84 -1.89
C SER A 95 14.53 5.20 -3.26
N PHE A 96 13.73 4.13 -3.27
CA PHE A 96 13.23 3.52 -4.49
C PHE A 96 12.11 4.36 -5.14
N LEU A 97 11.05 4.69 -4.40
CA LEU A 97 9.88 5.41 -4.91
C LEU A 97 10.20 6.83 -5.40
N ASP A 98 11.14 7.53 -4.76
CA ASP A 98 11.58 8.88 -5.16
C ASP A 98 12.27 8.91 -6.53
N LYS A 99 12.83 7.78 -6.97
CA LYS A 99 13.50 7.65 -8.27
C LYS A 99 12.51 7.38 -9.40
N LEU A 100 11.22 7.23 -9.10
CA LEU A 100 10.16 6.93 -10.06
C LEU A 100 9.39 8.21 -10.38
N ASN A 101 8.75 8.23 -11.56
CA ASN A 101 7.68 9.19 -11.80
C ASN A 101 6.56 8.97 -10.77
N TYR A 102 5.95 10.07 -10.35
CA TYR A 102 4.85 10.08 -9.40
C TYR A 102 3.76 9.03 -9.65
N LEU A 103 3.29 8.87 -10.90
CA LEU A 103 2.23 7.90 -11.22
C LEU A 103 2.70 6.46 -11.00
N ILE A 104 3.91 6.13 -11.45
CA ILE A 104 4.49 4.79 -11.28
C ILE A 104 4.77 4.49 -9.79
N ALA A 105 5.18 5.49 -9.02
CA ALA A 105 5.33 5.34 -7.58
C ALA A 105 3.98 5.05 -6.89
N GLN A 106 2.90 5.71 -7.32
CA GLN A 106 1.56 5.43 -6.82
C GLN A 106 1.11 4.00 -7.18
N ASP A 107 1.32 3.56 -8.41
CA ASP A 107 0.98 2.21 -8.85
C ASP A 107 1.72 1.14 -8.03
N ASN A 108 2.99 1.37 -7.70
CA ASN A 108 3.76 0.49 -6.81
C ASN A 108 3.14 0.42 -5.40
N VAL A 109 2.68 1.55 -4.86
CA VAL A 109 2.03 1.61 -3.55
C VAL A 109 0.63 0.98 -3.58
N GLU A 110 -0.10 1.03 -4.70
CA GLU A 110 -1.39 0.34 -4.85
C GLU A 110 -1.26 -1.18 -4.73
N LEU A 111 -0.11 -1.74 -5.10
CA LEU A 111 0.13 -3.18 -5.08
C LEU A 111 0.45 -3.73 -3.69
N ILE A 112 0.79 -2.88 -2.71
CA ILE A 112 1.07 -3.28 -1.33
C ILE A 112 -0.23 -3.73 -0.66
N GLN A 113 -0.24 -4.97 -0.13
CA GLN A 113 -1.41 -5.51 0.55
C GLN A 113 -1.45 -5.22 2.05
N GLU A 114 -0.29 -5.09 2.71
CA GLU A 114 -0.19 -4.89 4.16
C GLU A 114 -0.53 -3.44 4.58
N PRO A 115 -1.59 -3.23 5.40
CA PRO A 115 -2.00 -1.90 5.80
C PRO A 115 -0.97 -1.10 6.61
N TRP A 116 -0.14 -1.74 7.45
CA TRP A 116 0.84 -1.01 8.26
C TRP A 116 1.98 -0.41 7.44
N LEU A 117 2.42 -1.09 6.39
CA LEU A 117 3.40 -0.52 5.46
C LEU A 117 2.78 0.68 4.72
N VAL A 118 1.56 0.53 4.19
CA VAL A 118 0.83 1.61 3.52
C VAL A 118 0.57 2.80 4.46
N ARG A 119 0.20 2.53 5.72
CA ARG A 119 0.01 3.53 6.77
C ARG A 119 1.25 4.41 6.94
N ASP A 120 2.40 3.76 7.11
CA ASP A 120 3.66 4.44 7.39
C ASP A 120 4.19 5.19 6.16
N ILE A 121 3.97 4.66 4.96
CA ILE A 121 4.24 5.35 3.69
C ILE A 121 3.39 6.63 3.59
N ILE A 122 2.06 6.54 3.74
CA ILE A 122 1.16 7.68 3.51
C ILE A 122 1.32 8.77 4.58
N VAL A 123 1.60 8.39 5.83
CA VAL A 123 1.75 9.38 6.91
C VAL A 123 3.03 10.17 6.74
N SER A 124 4.11 9.50 6.33
CA SER A 124 5.38 10.14 6.01
C SER A 124 5.27 10.92 4.70
N GLU A 125 4.54 10.41 3.71
CA GLU A 125 4.38 11.05 2.42
C GLU A 125 3.00 10.91 1.79
N SER A 126 2.19 11.95 1.98
CA SER A 126 0.74 11.88 1.75
C SER A 126 0.31 11.92 0.28
N TRP A 127 1.27 12.16 -0.61
CA TRP A 127 1.15 12.17 -2.07
C TRP A 127 1.25 10.76 -2.69
N TYR A 128 1.80 9.76 -1.99
CA TYR A 128 1.76 8.34 -2.40
C TYR A 128 0.41 7.71 -2.06
N TRP A 129 -0.65 8.35 -2.57
CA TRP A 129 -2.02 7.96 -2.37
C TRP A 129 -2.61 7.53 -3.72
N PRO A 130 -2.55 6.23 -4.06
CA PRO A 130 -3.06 5.73 -5.35
C PRO A 130 -4.58 5.89 -5.48
N GLY A 131 -5.27 6.06 -4.35
CA GLY A 131 -6.72 6.05 -4.31
C GLY A 131 -7.25 4.62 -4.30
N PHE A 132 -8.52 4.46 -4.68
CA PHE A 132 -9.21 3.17 -4.60
C PHE A 132 -10.34 3.07 -5.64
N GLN A 133 -10.21 3.78 -6.77
CA GLN A 133 -11.30 3.88 -7.75
C GLN A 133 -11.67 2.51 -8.32
N ARG A 134 -10.68 1.66 -8.60
CA ARG A 134 -10.87 0.27 -9.02
C ARG A 134 -11.79 -0.51 -8.06
N TYR A 135 -11.55 -0.39 -6.76
CA TYR A 135 -12.34 -1.07 -5.72
C TYR A 135 -13.74 -0.48 -5.58
N VAL A 136 -13.90 0.83 -5.75
CA VAL A 136 -15.21 1.49 -5.81
C VAL A 136 -16.03 0.94 -6.98
N ASP A 137 -15.42 0.83 -8.16
CA ASP A 137 -16.10 0.32 -9.35
C ASP A 137 -16.45 -1.16 -9.21
N LEU A 138 -15.61 -1.94 -8.53
CA LEU A 138 -15.86 -3.33 -8.18
C LEU A 138 -17.09 -3.45 -7.26
N LEU A 139 -17.18 -2.63 -6.21
CA LEU A 139 -18.33 -2.64 -5.30
C LEU A 139 -19.63 -2.18 -5.97
N LYS A 140 -19.56 -1.20 -6.88
CA LYS A 140 -20.72 -0.76 -7.65
C LYS A 140 -21.28 -1.84 -8.57
N LYS A 141 -20.41 -2.72 -9.11
CA LYS A 141 -20.79 -3.84 -9.99
C LYS A 141 -21.41 -5.01 -9.20
N ASN A 142 -21.01 -5.18 -7.94
CA ASN A 142 -21.44 -6.30 -7.09
C ASN A 142 -22.46 -5.81 -6.07
N LYS A 143 -23.76 -5.99 -6.36
CA LYS A 143 -24.84 -5.44 -5.53
C LYS A 143 -25.23 -6.36 -4.37
N GLY A 144 -24.85 -7.64 -4.43
CA GLY A 144 -25.10 -8.62 -3.38
C GLY A 144 -23.84 -9.19 -2.75
N VAL A 145 -23.95 -9.70 -1.51
CA VAL A 145 -22.84 -10.37 -0.80
C VAL A 145 -22.31 -11.56 -1.59
N LYS A 146 -23.18 -12.37 -2.22
CA LYS A 146 -22.77 -13.54 -3.02
C LYS A 146 -21.91 -13.16 -4.23
N GLU A 147 -22.32 -12.14 -4.98
CA GLU A 147 -21.56 -11.64 -6.15
C GLU A 147 -20.22 -11.06 -5.71
N PHE A 148 -20.24 -10.32 -4.60
CA PHE A 148 -19.03 -9.75 -4.01
C PHE A 148 -18.05 -10.84 -3.57
N GLN A 149 -18.50 -11.91 -2.91
CA GLN A 149 -17.68 -13.06 -2.52
C GLN A 149 -17.00 -13.72 -3.73
N GLN A 150 -17.76 -13.95 -4.82
CA GLN A 150 -17.21 -14.54 -6.04
C GLN A 150 -16.12 -13.67 -6.67
N THR A 151 -16.30 -12.35 -6.62
CA THR A 151 -15.31 -11.38 -7.11
C THR A 151 -14.09 -11.33 -6.20
N LEU A 152 -14.29 -11.31 -4.89
CA LEU A 152 -13.22 -11.28 -3.90
C LEU A 152 -12.36 -12.55 -3.95
N ASN A 153 -12.90 -13.71 -4.33
CA ASN A 153 -12.08 -14.91 -4.55
C ASN A 153 -11.11 -14.78 -5.73
N ARG A 154 -11.36 -13.86 -6.67
CA ARG A 154 -10.51 -13.61 -7.85
C ARG A 154 -9.51 -12.48 -7.64
N GLU A 155 -9.77 -11.62 -6.66
CA GLU A 155 -8.96 -10.44 -6.34
C GLU A 155 -8.24 -10.70 -5.02
N ARG A 156 -6.96 -10.31 -4.89
CA ARG A 156 -6.32 -10.41 -3.57
C ARG A 156 -7.04 -9.47 -2.59
N ASN A 157 -7.32 -9.96 -1.40
CA ASN A 157 -7.90 -9.15 -0.34
C ASN A 157 -6.79 -8.30 0.31
N GLY A 158 -6.83 -6.99 0.12
CA GLY A 158 -5.80 -6.07 0.64
C GLY A 158 -6.35 -4.81 1.28
N VAL A 159 -5.44 -4.00 1.80
CA VAL A 159 -5.71 -2.71 2.46
C VAL A 159 -6.68 -1.82 1.69
N TRP A 160 -6.54 -1.73 0.36
CA TRP A 160 -7.35 -0.82 -0.46
C TRP A 160 -8.81 -1.27 -0.60
N MET A 161 -9.06 -2.58 -0.67
CA MET A 161 -10.42 -3.14 -0.63
C MET A 161 -11.06 -2.85 0.74
N ALA A 162 -10.37 -3.20 1.83
CA ALA A 162 -10.83 -2.94 3.19
C ALA A 162 -11.15 -1.45 3.39
N TRP A 163 -10.26 -0.56 2.95
CA TRP A 163 -10.42 0.90 3.08
C TRP A 163 -11.69 1.37 2.35
N THR A 164 -11.93 0.83 1.16
CA THR A 164 -13.11 1.15 0.35
C THR A 164 -14.38 0.69 1.03
N ILE A 165 -14.39 -0.52 1.57
CA ILE A 165 -15.55 -1.09 2.28
C ILE A 165 -15.88 -0.30 3.55
N ILE A 166 -14.86 0.15 4.30
CA ILE A 166 -15.04 0.95 5.51
C ILE A 166 -15.68 2.32 5.21
N ARG A 167 -15.62 2.80 3.97
CA ARG A 167 -16.26 4.05 3.56
C ARG A 167 -17.72 3.83 3.16
N ARG A 168 -18.59 4.44 3.97
CA ARG A 168 -20.05 4.28 3.91
C ARG A 168 -20.71 4.59 2.57
N GLU A 169 -20.04 5.38 1.75
CA GLU A 169 -20.57 5.89 0.48
C GLU A 169 -20.36 4.90 -0.69
N TRP A 170 -19.60 3.81 -0.50
CA TRP A 170 -19.29 2.86 -1.58
C TRP A 170 -19.68 1.40 -1.32
N ALA A 171 -19.82 0.99 -0.06
CA ALA A 171 -20.26 -0.36 0.29
C ALA A 171 -21.60 -0.33 1.02
N ILE A 172 -22.53 -1.18 0.57
CA ILE A 172 -23.82 -1.39 1.25
C ILE A 172 -23.61 -2.11 2.59
N LEU A 173 -24.56 -1.95 3.52
CA LEU A 173 -24.47 -2.51 4.87
C LEU A 173 -24.24 -4.04 4.90
N PRO A 174 -24.91 -4.88 4.08
CA PRO A 174 -24.66 -6.32 4.08
C PRO A 174 -23.22 -6.70 3.71
N ILE A 175 -22.63 -6.04 2.70
CA ILE A 175 -21.24 -6.29 2.27
C ILE A 175 -20.27 -5.90 3.39
N ARG A 176 -20.47 -4.74 4.02
CA ARG A 176 -19.62 -4.29 5.13
C ARG A 176 -19.66 -5.25 6.29
N THR A 177 -20.87 -5.63 6.73
CA THR A 177 -21.07 -6.54 7.86
C THR A 177 -20.36 -7.88 7.61
N TRP A 178 -20.63 -8.49 6.45
CA TRP A 178 -19.98 -9.75 6.06
C TRP A 178 -18.45 -9.62 6.02
N TYR A 179 -17.93 -8.55 5.42
CA TYR A 179 -16.49 -8.36 5.27
C TYR A 179 -15.79 -8.15 6.62
N TYR A 180 -16.39 -7.38 7.53
CA TYR A 180 -15.84 -7.18 8.88
C TYR A 180 -15.80 -8.48 9.70
N GLU A 181 -16.80 -9.35 9.53
CA GLU A 181 -16.87 -10.66 10.19
C GLU A 181 -15.84 -11.64 9.64
N ASN A 182 -15.58 -11.62 8.33
CA ASN A 182 -14.73 -12.61 7.67
C ASN A 182 -13.26 -12.18 7.59
N PHE A 183 -12.96 -10.89 7.68
CA PHE A 183 -11.60 -10.37 7.64
C PHE A 183 -11.34 -9.32 8.74
N PRO A 184 -11.49 -9.68 10.03
CA PRO A 184 -11.34 -8.73 11.13
C PRO A 184 -9.93 -8.13 11.22
N ASP A 185 -8.89 -8.93 10.96
CA ASP A 185 -7.50 -8.49 11.12
C ASP A 185 -7.08 -7.45 10.06
N ILE A 186 -7.39 -7.70 8.78
CA ILE A 186 -7.11 -6.71 7.71
C ILE A 186 -7.92 -5.43 7.96
N VAL A 187 -9.13 -5.53 8.49
CA VAL A 187 -9.96 -4.36 8.85
C VAL A 187 -9.29 -3.56 9.97
N ASP A 188 -8.89 -4.18 11.08
CA ASP A 188 -8.26 -3.45 12.19
C ASP A 188 -6.94 -2.77 11.78
N ARG A 189 -6.09 -3.47 11.02
CA ARG A 189 -4.85 -2.89 10.47
C ARG A 189 -5.15 -1.78 9.47
N THR A 190 -6.18 -1.92 8.64
CA THR A 190 -6.62 -0.84 7.73
C THR A 190 -7.16 0.37 8.48
N LEU A 191 -7.78 0.18 9.65
CA LEU A 191 -8.16 1.30 10.52
C LEU A 191 -6.92 2.06 11.04
N ASP A 192 -5.77 1.41 11.23
CA ASP A 192 -4.52 2.13 11.55
C ASP A 192 -4.08 3.01 10.38
N ALA A 193 -4.15 2.49 9.15
CA ALA A 193 -3.85 3.25 7.93
C ALA A 193 -4.80 4.45 7.74
N ILE A 194 -6.10 4.23 7.94
CA ILE A 194 -7.13 5.28 7.92
C ILE A 194 -6.85 6.34 8.98
N ALA A 195 -6.56 5.93 10.21
CA ALA A 195 -6.24 6.84 11.31
C ALA A 195 -5.04 7.74 10.97
N ALA A 196 -3.93 7.15 10.51
CA ALA A 196 -2.75 7.89 10.11
C ALA A 196 -3.04 8.88 8.98
N ARG A 197 -3.82 8.47 7.97
CA ARG A 197 -4.22 9.34 6.86
C ARG A 197 -5.12 10.50 7.31
N ILE A 198 -6.10 10.24 8.19
CA ILE A 198 -6.95 11.31 8.76
C ILE A 198 -6.08 12.32 9.50
N TYR A 199 -5.14 11.85 10.34
CA TYR A 199 -4.24 12.70 11.09
C TYR A 199 -3.33 13.54 10.19
N SER A 200 -2.67 12.91 9.21
CA SER A 200 -1.82 13.60 8.22
C SER A 200 -2.59 14.67 7.44
N ARG A 201 -3.80 14.35 6.94
CA ARG A 201 -4.66 15.35 6.28
C ARG A 201 -5.07 16.49 7.20
N ALA A 202 -5.36 16.20 8.47
CA ALA A 202 -5.74 17.21 9.44
C ALA A 202 -4.57 18.16 9.76
N LYS A 203 -3.34 17.65 9.91
CA LYS A 203 -2.11 18.48 10.03
C LYS A 203 -1.94 19.38 8.81
N ASN A 204 -2.05 18.83 7.60
CA ASN A 204 -1.89 19.60 6.37
C ASN A 204 -2.96 20.71 6.21
N ARG A 205 -4.20 20.47 6.67
CA ARG A 205 -5.25 21.50 6.69
C ARG A 205 -4.95 22.60 7.70
N GLN A 206 -4.39 22.26 8.86
CA GLN A 206 -3.99 23.23 9.88
C GLN A 206 -2.85 24.12 9.38
N ILE A 207 -1.81 23.54 8.77
CA ILE A 207 -0.66 24.28 8.21
C ILE A 207 -1.13 25.31 7.17
N ARG A 208 -2.14 24.95 6.36
CA ARG A 208 -2.75 25.86 5.37
C ARG A 208 -3.69 26.91 5.98
N GLY A 209 -3.72 27.08 7.31
CA GLY A 209 -4.54 28.05 8.02
C GLY A 209 -6.05 27.79 7.98
N ARG A 210 -6.49 26.59 7.57
CA ARG A 210 -7.90 26.37 7.22
C ARG A 210 -8.78 26.05 8.42
N VAL A 211 -8.32 25.19 9.34
CA VAL A 211 -9.11 24.65 10.45
C VAL A 211 -8.16 24.02 11.49
N SER A 212 -8.53 23.98 12.78
CA SER A 212 -7.79 23.21 13.80
C SER A 212 -7.72 21.71 13.48
N VAL A 213 -6.68 21.01 13.95
CA VAL A 213 -6.54 19.54 13.75
C VAL A 213 -7.76 18.81 14.29
N ARG A 214 -8.23 19.16 15.49
CA ARG A 214 -9.38 18.50 16.13
C ARG A 214 -10.65 18.62 15.29
N LYS A 215 -10.96 19.81 14.77
CA LYS A 215 -12.15 20.01 13.92
C LYS A 215 -11.97 19.30 12.57
N SER A 216 -10.78 19.36 11.97
CA SER A 216 -10.47 18.62 10.73
C SER A 216 -10.62 17.11 10.88
N VAL A 217 -10.16 16.52 11.99
CA VAL A 217 -10.33 15.10 12.28
C VAL A 217 -11.82 14.74 12.37
N LYS A 218 -12.62 15.52 13.10
CA LYS A 218 -14.07 15.30 13.23
C LYS A 218 -14.77 15.29 11.86
N GLU A 219 -14.44 16.24 10.98
CA GLU A 219 -14.99 16.29 9.62
C GLU A 219 -14.54 15.10 8.76
N LEU A 220 -13.26 14.73 8.84
CA LEU A 220 -12.71 13.63 8.03
C LEU A 220 -13.25 12.25 8.46
N LEU A 221 -13.54 12.05 9.75
CA LEU A 221 -14.15 10.82 10.27
C LEU A 221 -15.52 10.55 9.63
N GLN A 222 -16.29 11.59 9.29
CA GLN A 222 -17.66 11.45 8.73
C GLN A 222 -17.73 10.70 7.39
N LYS A 223 -16.58 10.45 6.76
CA LYS A 223 -16.45 9.69 5.50
C LYS A 223 -16.46 8.17 5.70
N TYR A 224 -16.31 7.71 6.94
CA TYR A 224 -16.15 6.30 7.29
C TYR A 224 -17.38 5.77 8.03
N ASP A 225 -17.43 4.46 8.24
CA ASP A 225 -18.46 3.81 9.03
C ASP A 225 -18.49 4.35 10.49
N PRO A 226 -19.64 4.83 10.99
CA PRO A 226 -19.76 5.35 12.36
C PRO A 226 -19.35 4.37 13.46
N SER A 227 -19.50 3.06 13.22
CA SER A 227 -19.10 2.02 14.18
C SER A 227 -17.61 2.09 14.53
N PHE A 228 -16.76 2.62 13.65
CA PHE A 228 -15.32 2.74 13.87
C PHE A 228 -14.86 4.10 14.40
N TYR A 229 -15.74 5.08 14.61
CA TYR A 229 -15.32 6.44 15.01
C TYR A 229 -14.52 6.47 16.32
N GLN A 230 -14.93 5.67 17.31
CA GLN A 230 -14.20 5.57 18.58
C GLN A 230 -12.84 4.91 18.37
N THR A 231 -12.79 3.80 17.62
CA THR A 231 -11.55 3.08 17.29
C THR A 231 -10.57 3.96 16.54
N LEU A 232 -11.00 4.64 15.48
CA LEU A 232 -10.18 5.56 14.70
C LEU A 232 -9.68 6.72 15.57
N SER A 233 -10.54 7.32 16.40
CA SER A 233 -10.14 8.39 17.31
C SER A 233 -9.07 7.92 18.31
N ARG A 234 -9.18 6.69 18.81
CA ARG A 234 -8.18 6.08 19.70
C ARG A 234 -6.86 5.83 18.97
N LYS A 235 -6.89 5.23 17.77
CA LYS A 235 -5.70 4.98 16.94
C LYS A 235 -4.99 6.30 16.57
N ILE A 236 -5.74 7.36 16.24
CA ILE A 236 -5.19 8.72 16.01
C ILE A 236 -4.48 9.29 17.24
N LYS A 237 -4.98 9.02 18.45
CA LYS A 237 -4.34 9.49 19.69
C LYS A 237 -3.05 8.72 20.00
N LYS A 238 -3.05 7.40 19.77
CA LYS A 238 -1.91 6.51 20.01
C LYS A 238 -0.73 6.78 19.07
N LYS A 239 -1.02 7.06 17.78
CA LYS A 239 -0.01 7.34 16.74
C LYS A 239 1.08 6.28 16.64
N GLU A 240 0.69 5.00 16.59
CA GLU A 240 1.60 3.84 16.49
C GLU A 240 2.21 3.66 15.08
N TRP A 241 2.17 4.71 14.25
CA TRP A 241 2.77 4.72 12.91
C TRP A 241 4.17 5.32 12.95
N ILE A 242 4.96 4.98 11.95
CA ILE A 242 6.28 5.55 11.74
C ILE A 242 6.15 6.72 10.77
N GLU A 243 6.56 7.91 11.21
CA GLU A 243 6.57 9.15 10.43
C GLU A 243 8.04 9.55 10.18
N ILE A 244 8.52 9.33 8.96
CA ILE A 244 9.84 9.80 8.53
C ILE A 244 9.70 11.27 8.11
N LYS A 245 10.45 12.16 8.76
CA LYS A 245 10.53 13.57 8.36
C LYS A 245 11.38 13.70 7.11
N ARG A 246 10.84 14.33 6.07
CA ARG A 246 11.49 14.46 4.77
C ARG A 246 12.05 15.89 4.60
N PRO A 247 13.18 16.09 3.90
CA PRO A 247 13.86 17.39 3.84
C PRO A 247 13.00 18.55 3.31
N TRP A 248 12.00 18.27 2.48
CA TRP A 248 11.09 19.28 1.91
C TRP A 248 9.84 19.55 2.77
N GLN A 249 9.73 18.93 3.94
CA GLN A 249 8.61 19.11 4.87
C GLN A 249 8.93 20.07 6.04
N THR A 250 10.19 20.49 6.16
CA THR A 250 10.68 21.52 7.09
C THR A 250 10.80 22.86 6.40
#